data_AF-A0A2H0Q3R1-F1
#
_entry.id   AF-A0A2H0Q3R1-F1
#
_cell.length_a   1.000
_cell.length_b   1.000
_cell.length_c   1.000
_cell.angle_alpha   90.00
_cell.angle_beta   90.00
_cell.angle_gamma   90.00
#
_symmetry.space_group_name_H-M   'P 1'
#
loop_
_entity.id
_entity.type
_entity.pdbx_description
1 polymer ?
#
loop_
_entity_poly.entity_id
_entity_poly.type
_entity_poly.pdbx_seq_one_letter_code
_entity_poly.pdbx_strand_id
1 'polypeptide(L)'
;MYLIAKILAPFVGEFFNPYKSKKSSHDLETMIKRKEELLRVTGAAGTVAVTSTHSSSKTKKDDRKADYLELVKSEFSYLSQKHNKTDLDKDHMVELKKILNLLDSLQWGQSEELTALRRRFEKYLDFAIDESLFIKSIRYGLIHANLINEKNKPSGYEDLCEASIMVSLHEIIKNTFTNIEYKEALTLSKRWHTSVLILQKAWILWIYEKTKIGTKDIVEKLVNFNEPIKATDLMELFGFGIDSLPWKAILHDSEKLRKTTDVIDTIKEELATIKAINKLPDSESLNPKIALDLLGFEAIPAPGVLSRRYKRLARIMHPDRIASKGFPTEVMQQVNDNFRTIKAAYELLKVDQE
;
A
#
# COMPACT_ATOMS: atom_id res chain seq x y z
N MET A 1 29.26 23.10 33.15
CA MET A 1 28.69 24.47 33.07
C MET A 1 28.45 24.98 31.65
N TYR A 2 29.33 24.69 30.67
CA TYR A 2 29.18 25.19 29.29
C TYR A 2 27.92 24.71 28.54
N LEU A 3 27.45 23.48 28.83
CA LEU A 3 26.22 22.94 28.20
C LEU A 3 24.94 23.63 28.69
N ILE A 4 24.89 24.00 29.97
CA ILE A 4 23.73 24.68 30.58
C ILE A 4 23.63 26.11 30.05
N ALA A 5 24.76 26.78 29.84
CA ALA A 5 24.80 28.11 29.23
C ALA A 5 24.28 28.13 27.77
N LYS A 6 24.54 27.06 27.00
CA LYS A 6 24.06 26.95 25.60
C LYS A 6 22.56 26.72 25.49
N ILE A 7 21.96 26.05 26.48
CA ILE A 7 20.51 25.77 26.52
C ILE A 7 19.74 27.00 27.02
N LEU A 8 20.32 27.80 27.91
CA LEU A 8 19.66 28.98 28.48
C LEU A 8 19.87 30.27 27.66
N ALA A 9 20.86 30.33 26.76
CA ALA A 9 21.13 31.50 25.93
C ALA A 9 19.93 32.03 25.09
N PRO A 10 19.04 31.18 24.52
CA PRO A 10 17.87 31.66 23.79
C PRO A 10 16.83 32.32 24.73
N PHE A 11 16.66 31.78 25.94
CA PHE A 11 15.65 32.24 26.89
C PHE A 11 16.01 33.57 27.56
N VAL A 12 17.30 33.83 27.79
CA VAL A 12 17.77 35.10 28.36
C VAL A 12 17.70 36.22 27.31
N GLY A 13 17.84 35.91 26.02
CA GLY A 13 17.69 36.87 24.94
C GLY A 13 16.25 37.41 24.78
N GLU A 14 15.24 36.59 25.10
CA GLU A 14 13.83 36.98 25.04
C GLU A 14 13.38 37.85 26.22
N PHE A 15 14.01 37.71 27.39
CA PHE A 15 13.62 38.47 28.60
C PHE A 15 14.15 39.91 28.64
N PHE A 16 15.19 40.24 27.87
CA PHE A 16 15.88 41.54 27.96
C PHE A 16 15.65 42.49 26.78
N ASN A 17 14.73 42.18 25.87
CA ASN A 17 14.48 43.03 24.70
C ASN A 17 13.02 43.54 24.63
N PRO A 18 12.62 44.50 25.50
CA PRO A 18 11.23 44.99 25.53
C PRO A 18 10.88 46.02 24.44
N TYR A 19 11.75 46.24 23.45
CA TYR A 19 11.49 47.21 22.38
C TYR A 19 11.85 46.67 20.98
N LYS A 20 10.83 46.22 20.25
CA LYS A 20 10.61 46.26 18.78
C LYS A 20 9.58 45.19 18.41
N SER A 21 8.53 45.39 17.62
CA SER A 21 7.82 46.55 17.09
C SER A 21 6.54 45.95 16.46
N LYS A 22 5.39 46.63 16.54
CA LYS A 22 4.16 46.21 15.85
C LYS A 22 4.38 46.12 14.33
N LYS A 23 4.59 44.91 13.80
CA LYS A 23 4.45 44.55 12.37
C LYS A 23 3.96 43.10 12.25
N SER A 24 2.77 42.79 12.78
CA SER A 24 2.22 41.42 12.70
C SER A 24 1.26 41.17 11.53
N SER A 25 0.85 42.19 10.77
CA SER A 25 0.00 42.00 9.60
C SER A 25 0.80 41.76 8.32
N HIS A 26 1.92 42.48 8.15
CA HIS A 26 2.70 42.39 6.92
C HIS A 26 3.50 41.08 6.83
N ASP A 27 3.86 40.50 7.98
CA ASP A 27 4.58 39.22 8.05
C ASP A 27 3.68 38.02 7.72
N LEU A 28 2.37 38.15 8.03
CA LEU A 28 1.37 37.13 7.77
C LEU A 28 1.04 37.06 6.28
N GLU A 29 0.94 38.20 5.59
CA GLU A 29 0.83 38.25 4.13
C GLU A 29 2.07 37.73 3.41
N THR A 30 3.28 37.98 3.91
CA THR A 30 4.50 37.40 3.33
C THR A 30 4.61 35.90 3.60
N MET A 31 4.15 35.40 4.75
CA MET A 31 4.03 33.96 4.98
C MET A 31 2.97 33.31 4.10
N ILE A 32 1.81 33.96 3.90
CA ILE A 32 0.76 33.48 2.99
C ILE A 32 1.31 33.42 1.56
N LYS A 33 1.92 34.50 1.06
CA LYS A 33 2.56 34.50 -0.27
C LYS A 33 3.64 33.43 -0.41
N ARG A 34 4.48 33.24 0.62
CA ARG A 34 5.53 32.21 0.60
C ARG A 34 4.96 30.79 0.64
N LYS A 35 3.82 30.58 1.34
CA LYS A 35 3.07 29.32 1.34
C LYS A 35 2.37 29.09 0.00
N GLU A 36 1.75 30.10 -0.59
CA GLU A 36 1.16 30.06 -1.95
C GLU A 36 2.22 29.75 -3.01
N GLU A 37 3.40 30.34 -2.90
CA GLU A 37 4.52 30.11 -3.80
C GLU A 37 5.13 28.72 -3.61
N LEU A 38 5.26 28.23 -2.37
CA LEU A 38 5.64 26.84 -2.10
C LEU A 38 4.62 25.84 -2.64
N LEU A 39 3.32 26.14 -2.56
CA LEU A 39 2.24 25.32 -3.11
C LEU A 39 2.25 25.32 -4.65
N ARG A 40 2.59 26.46 -5.29
CA ARG A 40 2.80 26.53 -6.74
C ARG A 40 4.04 25.76 -7.20
N VAL A 41 5.12 25.82 -6.43
CA VAL A 41 6.38 25.13 -6.76
C VAL A 41 6.30 23.61 -6.49
N THR A 42 5.55 23.17 -5.47
CA THR A 42 5.35 21.74 -5.20
C THR A 42 4.25 21.09 -6.03
N GLY A 43 3.34 21.87 -6.62
CA GLY A 43 2.33 21.40 -7.57
C GLY A 43 2.84 21.18 -9.01
N ALA A 44 4.05 21.65 -9.36
CA ALA A 44 4.55 21.63 -10.74
C ALA A 44 6.08 21.48 -10.85
N ALA A 45 6.69 20.63 -10.03
CA ALA A 45 8.11 20.31 -10.18
C ALA A 45 8.29 19.13 -11.15
N GLY A 46 8.26 19.45 -12.45
CA GLY A 46 8.48 18.48 -13.51
C GLY A 46 8.71 19.03 -14.91
N THR A 47 9.12 20.30 -15.10
CA THR A 47 9.68 20.74 -16.39
C THR A 47 10.68 21.87 -16.19
N VAL A 48 11.93 21.54 -16.52
CA VAL A 48 13.07 22.46 -16.64
C VAL A 48 12.73 23.56 -17.65
N ALA A 49 13.00 24.81 -17.28
CA ALA A 49 12.91 25.95 -18.17
C ALA A 49 13.96 25.82 -19.28
N VAL A 50 13.52 25.50 -20.50
CA VAL A 50 14.29 25.74 -21.73
C VAL A 50 13.58 26.82 -22.52
N THR A 51 14.40 27.78 -22.93
CA THR A 51 14.12 29.02 -23.63
C THR A 51 13.21 28.85 -24.84
N SER A 52 12.31 29.82 -24.99
CA SER A 52 11.31 29.97 -26.01
C SER A 52 11.87 30.17 -27.43
N THR A 53 11.47 29.31 -28.37
CA THR A 53 11.28 29.73 -29.77
C THR A 53 10.21 28.89 -30.47
N HIS A 54 9.23 29.58 -31.04
CA HIS A 54 8.20 29.17 -32.02
C HIS A 54 8.07 27.69 -32.43
N SER A 55 6.90 27.10 -32.18
CA SER A 55 6.00 26.69 -33.27
C SER A 55 4.68 26.11 -32.73
N SER A 56 3.63 26.46 -33.45
CA SER A 56 2.23 26.12 -33.26
C SER A 56 1.93 24.66 -33.60
N SER A 57 1.45 23.89 -32.62
CA SER A 57 0.38 22.89 -32.79
C SER A 57 -0.06 22.37 -31.42
N LYS A 58 -0.92 23.15 -30.74
CA LYS A 58 -1.58 22.74 -29.50
C LYS A 58 -2.60 21.64 -29.78
N THR A 59 -2.22 20.39 -29.55
CA THR A 59 -3.14 19.27 -29.35
C THR A 59 -3.93 19.52 -28.05
N LYS A 60 -5.23 19.80 -28.18
CA LYS A 60 -6.21 20.05 -27.10
C LYS A 60 -6.53 18.82 -26.21
N LYS A 61 -5.54 18.02 -25.80
CA LYS A 61 -5.79 16.77 -25.06
C LYS A 61 -5.41 16.78 -23.58
N ASP A 62 -4.74 17.83 -23.09
CA ASP A 62 -4.24 17.88 -21.71
C ASP A 62 -5.03 18.76 -20.71
N ASP A 63 -6.08 19.46 -21.15
CA ASP A 63 -6.81 20.44 -20.31
C ASP A 63 -8.02 19.89 -19.50
N ARG A 64 -8.15 18.58 -19.26
CA ARG A 64 -9.37 18.01 -18.63
C ARG A 64 -9.18 16.98 -17.53
N LYS A 65 -8.17 17.13 -16.66
CA LYS A 65 -8.30 16.57 -15.31
C LYS A 65 -8.84 17.67 -14.41
N ALA A 66 -10.16 17.80 -14.35
CA ALA A 66 -10.79 18.58 -13.29
C ALA A 66 -10.29 18.02 -11.95
N ASP A 67 -9.81 18.91 -11.07
CA ASP A 67 -9.40 18.53 -9.73
C ASP A 67 -10.59 17.84 -9.05
N TYR A 68 -10.37 16.65 -8.48
CA TYR A 68 -11.44 15.90 -7.80
C TYR A 68 -12.10 16.74 -6.72
N LEU A 69 -11.33 17.62 -6.07
CA LEU A 69 -11.86 18.58 -5.11
C LEU A 69 -12.90 19.51 -5.73
N GLU A 70 -12.66 20.01 -6.95
CA GLU A 70 -13.62 20.87 -7.65
C GLU A 70 -14.88 20.10 -8.03
N LEU A 71 -14.74 18.85 -8.46
CA LEU A 71 -15.88 17.98 -8.77
C LEU A 71 -16.77 17.79 -7.54
N VAL A 72 -16.19 17.37 -6.41
CA VAL A 72 -16.93 17.16 -5.16
C VAL A 72 -17.55 18.47 -4.67
N LYS A 73 -16.83 19.61 -4.75
CA LYS A 73 -17.37 20.94 -4.39
C LYS A 73 -18.55 21.35 -5.27
N SER A 74 -18.48 21.09 -6.58
CA SER A 74 -19.54 21.42 -7.52
C SER A 74 -20.81 20.60 -7.26
N GLU A 75 -20.66 19.30 -7.01
CA GLU A 75 -21.76 18.39 -6.72
C GLU A 75 -22.42 18.71 -5.37
N PHE A 76 -21.60 18.99 -4.35
CA PHE A 76 -22.11 19.44 -3.05
C PHE A 76 -22.88 20.76 -3.16
N SER A 77 -22.35 21.73 -3.93
CA SER A 77 -23.00 23.02 -4.13
C SER A 77 -24.33 22.88 -4.89
N TYR A 78 -24.35 22.04 -5.93
CA TYR A 78 -25.56 21.70 -6.68
C TYR A 78 -26.64 21.11 -5.78
N LEU A 79 -26.30 20.08 -4.99
CA LEU A 79 -27.25 19.47 -4.05
C LEU A 79 -27.70 20.46 -2.98
N SER A 80 -26.81 21.30 -2.47
CA SER A 80 -27.12 22.30 -1.45
C SER A 80 -28.17 23.33 -1.93
N GLN A 81 -28.10 23.73 -3.20
CA GLN A 81 -29.03 24.69 -3.81
C GLN A 81 -30.36 24.08 -4.25
N LYS A 82 -30.48 22.75 -4.32
CA LYS A 82 -31.72 22.05 -4.68
C LYS A 82 -32.83 22.35 -3.67
N HIS A 83 -33.94 22.95 -4.12
CA HIS A 83 -35.07 23.34 -3.26
C HIS A 83 -35.80 22.15 -2.62
N ASN A 84 -36.00 21.06 -3.38
CA ASN A 84 -36.69 19.85 -2.92
C ASN A 84 -35.69 18.69 -2.83
N LYS A 85 -35.06 18.52 -1.66
CA LYS A 85 -34.10 17.44 -1.38
C LYS A 85 -34.83 16.20 -0.91
N THR A 86 -34.61 15.09 -1.61
CA THR A 86 -34.99 13.74 -1.16
C THR A 86 -34.11 13.32 0.03
N ASP A 87 -34.50 12.28 0.76
CA ASP A 87 -33.66 11.76 1.84
C ASP A 87 -32.33 11.19 1.31
N LEU A 88 -32.34 10.60 0.12
CA LEU A 88 -31.12 10.19 -0.60
C LEU A 88 -30.20 11.38 -0.91
N ASP A 89 -30.76 12.54 -1.30
CA ASP A 89 -29.94 13.75 -1.52
C ASP A 89 -29.28 14.22 -0.21
N LYS A 90 -29.99 14.12 0.92
CA LYS A 90 -29.45 14.50 2.23
C LYS A 90 -28.32 13.57 2.65
N ASP A 91 -28.51 12.26 2.49
CA ASP A 91 -27.49 11.25 2.80
C ASP A 91 -26.25 11.46 1.93
N HIS A 92 -26.45 11.70 0.62
CA HIS A 92 -25.35 11.99 -0.29
C HIS A 92 -24.61 13.28 0.06
N MET A 93 -25.32 14.34 0.48
CA MET A 93 -24.69 15.57 0.97
C MET A 93 -23.82 15.32 2.21
N VAL A 94 -24.24 14.43 3.13
CA VAL A 94 -23.44 14.05 4.30
C VAL A 94 -22.16 13.35 3.88
N GLU A 95 -22.24 12.43 2.92
CA GLU A 95 -21.08 11.71 2.37
C GLU A 95 -20.11 12.67 1.66
N LEU A 96 -20.60 13.56 0.80
CA LEU A 96 -19.79 14.59 0.14
C LEU A 96 -19.11 15.52 1.15
N LYS A 97 -19.79 15.88 2.25
CA LYS A 97 -19.20 16.68 3.32
C LYS A 97 -18.03 15.96 3.99
N LYS A 98 -18.15 14.66 4.28
CA LYS A 98 -17.03 13.85 4.82
C LYS A 98 -15.87 13.78 3.84
N ILE A 99 -16.15 13.62 2.54
CA ILE A 99 -15.11 13.65 1.50
C ILE A 99 -14.41 15.01 1.48
N LEU A 100 -15.14 16.11 1.48
CA LEU A 100 -14.55 17.46 1.53
C LEU A 100 -13.69 17.68 2.77
N ASN A 101 -14.18 17.30 3.94
CA ASN A 101 -13.41 17.37 5.19
C ASN A 101 -12.13 16.53 5.12
N LEU A 102 -12.20 15.33 4.55
CA LEU A 102 -11.02 14.50 4.32
C LEU A 102 -10.04 15.19 3.37
N LEU A 103 -10.49 15.70 2.23
CA LEU A 103 -9.65 16.39 1.25
C LEU A 103 -9.00 17.66 1.83
N ASP A 104 -9.74 18.46 2.59
CA ASP A 104 -9.21 19.65 3.26
C ASP A 104 -8.18 19.24 4.33
N SER A 105 -8.43 18.17 5.08
CA SER A 105 -7.48 17.66 6.09
C SER A 105 -6.20 17.11 5.49
N LEU A 106 -6.25 16.63 4.24
CA LEU A 106 -5.03 16.28 3.52
C LEU A 106 -4.19 17.51 3.22
N GLN A 107 -4.75 18.72 3.13
CA GLN A 107 -3.98 19.96 2.91
C GLN A 107 -3.47 20.55 4.23
N TRP A 108 -4.34 20.64 5.24
CA TRP A 108 -4.08 21.37 6.49
C TRP A 108 -3.56 20.49 7.63
N GLY A 109 -3.64 19.16 7.48
CA GLY A 109 -3.38 18.20 8.55
C GLY A 109 -4.58 18.03 9.47
N GLN A 110 -4.66 16.86 10.12
CA GLN A 110 -5.59 16.48 11.19
C GLN A 110 -7.10 16.75 10.96
N SER A 111 -7.87 15.68 10.77
CA SER A 111 -9.34 15.69 10.88
C SER A 111 -9.82 14.42 11.57
N GLU A 112 -11.10 14.42 11.97
CA GLU A 112 -11.75 13.22 12.48
C GLU A 112 -11.82 12.14 11.38
N GLU A 113 -12.09 12.54 10.13
CA GLU A 113 -12.17 11.64 8.97
C GLU A 113 -10.82 11.01 8.63
N LEU A 114 -9.72 11.79 8.65
CA LEU A 114 -8.37 11.27 8.43
C LEU A 114 -7.94 10.33 9.56
N THR A 115 -8.28 10.67 10.80
CA THR A 115 -8.02 9.83 11.97
C THR A 115 -8.81 8.52 11.91
N ALA A 116 -10.08 8.57 11.51
CA ALA A 116 -10.92 7.40 11.30
C ALA A 116 -10.37 6.51 10.19
N LEU A 117 -9.99 7.10 9.05
CA LEU A 117 -9.36 6.39 7.93
C LEU A 117 -8.05 5.71 8.35
N ARG A 118 -7.20 6.40 9.12
CA ARG A 118 -5.97 5.82 9.69
C ARG A 118 -6.29 4.63 10.61
N ARG A 119 -7.23 4.77 11.53
CA ARG A 119 -7.63 3.66 12.43
C ARG A 119 -8.14 2.45 11.65
N ARG A 120 -8.85 2.65 10.53
CA ARG A 120 -9.27 1.57 9.64
C ARG A 120 -8.08 0.89 8.97
N PHE A 121 -7.12 1.66 8.44
CA PHE A 121 -5.87 1.13 7.92
C PHE A 121 -5.15 0.25 8.97
N GLU A 122 -4.99 0.77 10.19
CA GLU A 122 -4.32 0.08 11.29
C GLU A 122 -5.04 -1.21 11.68
N LYS A 123 -6.38 -1.19 11.69
CA LYS A 123 -7.21 -2.37 11.94
C LYS A 123 -7.03 -3.45 10.86
N TYR A 124 -6.95 -3.07 9.59
CA TYR A 124 -6.83 -4.04 8.50
C TYR A 124 -5.42 -4.66 8.41
N LEU A 125 -4.38 -3.87 8.64
CA LEU A 125 -3.00 -4.30 8.46
C LEU A 125 -2.26 -4.66 9.77
N ASP A 126 -2.90 -4.42 10.92
CA ASP A 126 -2.38 -4.73 12.25
C ASP A 126 -1.06 -4.00 12.59
N PHE A 127 -0.89 -2.77 12.10
CA PHE A 127 0.21 -1.89 12.52
C PHE A 127 -0.09 -0.41 12.28
N ALA A 128 0.59 0.45 13.06
CA ALA A 128 0.53 1.90 12.93
C ALA A 128 1.46 2.40 11.80
N ILE A 129 0.88 3.07 10.82
CA ILE A 129 1.63 3.72 9.73
C ILE A 129 2.11 5.11 10.15
N ASP A 130 3.26 5.54 9.63
CA ASP A 130 3.70 6.93 9.73
C ASP A 130 2.67 7.88 9.09
N GLU A 131 2.38 8.99 9.78
CA GLU A 131 1.34 9.93 9.35
C GLU A 131 1.71 10.65 8.05
N SER A 132 2.97 11.05 7.91
CA SER A 132 3.45 11.78 6.73
C SER A 132 3.40 10.88 5.48
N LEU A 133 3.79 9.62 5.65
CA LEU A 133 3.66 8.60 4.62
C LEU A 133 2.20 8.36 4.25
N PHE A 134 1.34 8.15 5.24
CA PHE A 134 -0.07 7.87 4.99
C PHE A 134 -0.75 8.99 4.21
N ILE A 135 -0.55 10.24 4.63
CA ILE A 135 -1.06 11.43 3.92
C ILE A 135 -0.48 11.48 2.50
N LYS A 136 0.82 11.23 2.32
CA LYS A 136 1.46 11.20 1.01
C LYS A 136 0.86 10.13 0.10
N SER A 137 0.61 8.93 0.61
CA SER A 137 -0.01 7.84 -0.14
C SER A 137 -1.44 8.16 -0.55
N ILE A 138 -2.23 8.76 0.35
CA ILE A 138 -3.60 9.19 0.02
C ILE A 138 -3.57 10.29 -1.05
N ARG A 139 -2.73 11.32 -0.89
CA ARG A 139 -2.56 12.39 -1.89
C ARG A 139 -2.10 11.81 -3.24
N TYR A 140 -1.15 10.89 -3.23
CA TYR A 140 -0.70 10.20 -4.43
C TYR A 140 -1.85 9.45 -5.11
N GLY A 141 -2.65 8.73 -4.33
CA GLY A 141 -3.86 8.09 -4.81
C GLY A 141 -4.84 9.08 -5.42
N LEU A 142 -5.12 10.20 -4.78
CA LEU A 142 -6.02 11.20 -5.33
C LEU A 142 -5.47 11.84 -6.62
N ILE A 143 -4.17 12.16 -6.68
CA ILE A 143 -3.56 12.86 -7.83
C ILE A 143 -3.36 11.92 -9.03
N HIS A 144 -2.78 10.75 -8.80
CA HIS A 144 -2.33 9.84 -9.85
C HIS A 144 -3.36 8.79 -10.21
N ALA A 145 -4.28 8.47 -9.31
CA ALA A 145 -5.21 7.40 -9.57
C ALA A 145 -6.37 7.81 -10.43
N ASN A 146 -6.76 6.82 -11.20
CA ASN A 146 -8.02 6.65 -11.86
C ASN A 146 -9.28 6.74 -10.94
N LEU A 147 -9.19 7.19 -9.68
CA LEU A 147 -10.36 7.57 -8.87
C LEU A 147 -11.15 8.74 -9.50
N ILE A 148 -10.54 9.47 -10.44
CA ILE A 148 -11.13 10.67 -11.06
C ILE A 148 -11.46 10.46 -12.54
N ASN A 149 -11.23 9.26 -13.10
CA ASN A 149 -11.85 8.99 -14.41
C ASN A 149 -13.36 8.83 -14.17
N GLU A 150 -14.21 9.43 -15.02
CA GLU A 150 -15.69 9.42 -14.86
C GLU A 150 -16.26 8.04 -14.55
N LYS A 151 -15.61 6.98 -15.04
CA LYS A 151 -16.02 5.59 -14.87
C LYS A 151 -15.69 4.96 -13.51
N ASN A 152 -14.65 5.43 -12.82
CA ASN A 152 -14.10 4.79 -11.62
C ASN A 152 -14.11 5.72 -10.40
N LYS A 153 -15.05 6.68 -10.39
CA LYS A 153 -15.22 7.59 -9.26
C LYS A 153 -15.69 6.81 -8.02
N PRO A 154 -15.04 6.97 -6.85
CA PRO A 154 -15.57 6.41 -5.63
C PRO A 154 -16.99 6.96 -5.43
N SER A 155 -17.95 6.07 -5.22
CA SER A 155 -19.38 6.43 -5.17
C SER A 155 -19.78 7.11 -3.87
N GLY A 156 -18.89 7.08 -2.87
CA GLY A 156 -19.09 7.71 -1.56
C GLY A 156 -17.80 7.71 -0.73
N TYR A 157 -17.91 8.13 0.53
CA TYR A 157 -16.78 8.24 1.44
C TYR A 157 -16.14 6.88 1.74
N GLU A 158 -16.95 5.83 1.81
CA GLU A 158 -16.47 4.47 2.09
C GLU A 158 -15.56 3.93 0.98
N ASP A 159 -15.97 4.08 -0.28
CA ASP A 159 -15.14 3.68 -1.43
C ASP A 159 -13.82 4.45 -1.47
N LEU A 160 -13.86 5.75 -1.15
CA LEU A 160 -12.65 6.56 -1.08
C LEU A 160 -11.71 6.07 0.02
N CYS A 161 -12.26 5.66 1.18
CA CYS A 161 -11.49 5.09 2.28
C CYS A 161 -10.82 3.77 1.86
N GLU A 162 -11.58 2.85 1.26
CA GLU A 162 -11.10 1.57 0.77
C GLU A 162 -9.98 1.76 -0.27
N ALA A 163 -10.16 2.69 -1.22
CA ALA A 163 -9.15 3.01 -2.21
C ALA A 163 -7.88 3.55 -1.56
N SER A 164 -8.04 4.50 -0.64
CA SER A 164 -6.94 5.14 0.10
C SER A 164 -6.08 4.12 0.86
N ILE A 165 -6.71 3.12 1.49
CA ILE A 165 -6.01 2.07 2.23
C ILE A 165 -5.21 1.18 1.27
N MET A 166 -5.80 0.78 0.15
CA MET A 166 -5.12 -0.05 -0.84
C MET A 166 -3.93 0.67 -1.49
N VAL A 167 -4.03 1.97 -1.74
CA VAL A 167 -2.88 2.78 -2.21
C VAL A 167 -1.78 2.83 -1.18
N SER A 168 -2.15 3.02 0.08
CA SER A 168 -1.19 3.08 1.16
C SER A 168 -0.44 1.74 1.29
N LEU A 169 -1.16 0.62 1.20
CA LEU A 169 -0.55 -0.71 1.13
C LEU A 169 0.39 -0.86 -0.08
N HIS A 170 -0.04 -0.40 -1.25
CA HIS A 170 0.78 -0.41 -2.45
C HIS A 170 2.07 0.39 -2.26
N GLU A 171 1.98 1.63 -1.78
CA GLU A 171 3.13 2.51 -1.58
C GLU A 171 4.12 1.92 -0.56
N ILE A 172 3.62 1.26 0.49
CA ILE A 172 4.48 0.55 1.44
C ILE A 172 5.30 -0.53 0.74
N ILE A 173 4.66 -1.37 -0.07
CA ILE A 173 5.35 -2.44 -0.80
C ILE A 173 6.26 -1.85 -1.88
N LYS A 174 5.81 -0.81 -2.57
CA LYS A 174 6.57 -0.11 -3.62
C LYS A 174 7.90 0.44 -3.09
N ASN A 175 7.89 1.06 -1.91
CA ASN A 175 9.10 1.61 -1.30
C ASN A 175 10.15 0.53 -0.99
N THR A 176 9.77 -0.75 -0.93
CA THR A 176 10.75 -1.84 -0.77
C THR A 176 11.65 -2.06 -1.98
N PHE A 177 11.19 -1.69 -3.20
CA PHE A 177 11.98 -1.85 -4.43
C PHE A 177 13.10 -0.82 -4.57
N THR A 178 13.07 0.24 -3.75
CA THR A 178 14.13 1.27 -3.67
C THR A 178 14.86 1.23 -2.32
N ASN A 179 14.17 0.85 -1.24
CA ASN A 179 14.73 0.73 0.10
C ASN A 179 14.19 -0.52 0.80
N ILE A 180 14.99 -1.58 0.87
CA ILE A 180 14.60 -2.85 1.49
C ILE A 180 14.41 -2.71 3.01
N GLU A 181 15.10 -1.74 3.64
CA GLU A 181 15.00 -1.46 5.07
C GLU A 181 13.81 -0.56 5.42
N TYR A 182 12.85 -0.43 4.50
CA TYR A 182 11.68 0.39 4.71
C TYR A 182 10.86 -0.09 5.91
N LYS A 183 10.78 0.75 6.95
CA LYS A 183 10.29 0.39 8.29
C LYS A 183 8.88 -0.21 8.27
N GLU A 184 7.97 0.37 7.51
CA GLU A 184 6.58 -0.07 7.41
C GLU A 184 6.49 -1.44 6.75
N ALA A 185 7.27 -1.70 5.70
CA ALA A 185 7.31 -3.00 5.05
C ALA A 185 8.01 -4.06 5.91
N LEU A 186 9.03 -3.69 6.67
CA LEU A 186 9.63 -4.57 7.68
C LEU A 186 8.62 -4.93 8.78
N THR A 187 7.82 -3.97 9.21
CA THR A 187 6.75 -4.20 10.20
C THR A 187 5.67 -5.13 9.63
N LEU A 188 5.21 -4.85 8.41
CA LEU A 188 4.23 -5.66 7.71
C LEU A 188 4.73 -7.10 7.48
N SER A 189 5.97 -7.26 7.03
CA SER A 189 6.57 -8.57 6.79
C SER A 189 6.70 -9.39 8.08
N LYS A 190 7.11 -8.77 9.20
CA LYS A 190 7.09 -9.40 10.53
C LYS A 190 5.69 -9.83 10.95
N ARG A 191 4.68 -8.95 10.81
CA ARG A 191 3.28 -9.25 11.14
C ARG A 191 2.71 -10.40 10.31
N TRP A 192 3.13 -10.50 9.05
CA TRP A 192 2.71 -11.56 8.15
C TRP A 192 3.64 -12.78 8.17
N HIS A 193 4.60 -12.82 9.10
CA HIS A 193 5.60 -13.87 9.28
C HIS A 193 6.31 -14.23 7.96
N THR A 194 6.80 -13.23 7.25
CA THR A 194 7.41 -13.37 5.92
C THR A 194 8.64 -12.49 5.78
N SER A 195 9.45 -12.70 4.75
CA SER A 195 10.52 -11.78 4.35
C SER A 195 10.00 -10.70 3.39
N VAL A 196 10.74 -9.60 3.26
CA VAL A 196 10.44 -8.53 2.28
C VAL A 196 10.45 -9.07 0.86
N LEU A 197 11.41 -9.95 0.51
CA LEU A 197 11.46 -10.59 -0.80
C LEU A 197 10.17 -11.39 -1.10
N ILE A 198 9.73 -12.24 -0.16
CA ILE A 198 8.51 -13.03 -0.36
C ILE A 198 7.29 -12.10 -0.48
N LEU A 199 7.26 -11.00 0.28
CA LEU A 199 6.20 -9.98 0.17
C LEU A 199 6.19 -9.32 -1.21
N GLN A 200 7.35 -8.93 -1.74
CA GLN A 200 7.48 -8.39 -3.09
C GLN A 200 6.99 -9.38 -4.15
N LYS A 201 7.46 -10.64 -4.10
CA LYS A 201 7.05 -11.69 -5.04
C LYS A 201 5.53 -11.92 -5.01
N ALA A 202 4.95 -12.01 -3.83
CA ALA A 202 3.51 -12.22 -3.67
C ALA A 202 2.70 -11.04 -4.23
N TRP A 203 3.16 -9.81 -3.99
CA TRP A 203 2.52 -8.63 -4.54
C TRP A 203 2.61 -8.57 -6.08
N ILE A 204 3.77 -8.89 -6.66
CA ILE A 204 3.94 -8.95 -8.12
C ILE A 204 3.04 -10.03 -8.72
N LEU A 205 3.00 -11.23 -8.11
CA LEU A 205 2.16 -12.34 -8.56
C LEU A 205 0.67 -11.97 -8.50
N TRP A 206 0.25 -11.30 -7.43
CA TRP A 206 -1.12 -10.79 -7.29
C TRP A 206 -1.47 -9.81 -8.41
N ILE A 207 -0.60 -8.83 -8.70
CA ILE A 207 -0.81 -7.88 -9.79
C ILE A 207 -0.88 -8.57 -11.14
N TYR A 208 0.05 -9.48 -11.41
CA TYR A 208 0.07 -10.24 -12.65
C TYR A 208 -1.22 -11.03 -12.83
N GLU A 209 -1.71 -11.69 -11.77
CA GLU A 209 -2.94 -12.46 -11.83
C GLU A 209 -4.16 -11.59 -12.13
N LYS A 210 -4.27 -10.42 -11.48
CA LYS A 210 -5.45 -9.54 -11.62
C LYS A 210 -5.44 -8.72 -12.90
N THR A 211 -4.26 -8.34 -13.38
CA THR A 211 -4.15 -7.46 -14.56
C THR A 211 -3.86 -8.21 -15.84
N LYS A 212 -3.28 -9.42 -15.74
CA LYS A 212 -2.66 -10.15 -16.86
C LYS A 212 -1.60 -9.33 -17.61
N ILE A 213 -1.03 -8.34 -16.94
CA ILE A 213 0.02 -7.49 -17.49
C ILE A 213 1.38 -7.98 -16.99
N GLY A 214 2.31 -8.18 -17.92
CA GLY A 214 3.67 -8.62 -17.65
C GLY A 214 4.18 -9.50 -18.78
N THR A 215 5.45 -9.89 -18.70
CA THR A 215 6.03 -10.85 -19.63
C THR A 215 5.48 -12.27 -19.37
N LYS A 216 5.49 -13.14 -20.39
CA LYS A 216 4.98 -14.52 -20.25
C LYS A 216 5.80 -15.36 -19.26
N ASP A 217 7.06 -15.01 -19.07
CA ASP A 217 8.05 -15.63 -18.18
C ASP A 217 8.10 -14.96 -16.79
N ILE A 218 7.18 -14.05 -16.45
CA ILE A 218 7.19 -13.34 -15.16
C ILE A 218 7.19 -14.30 -13.97
N VAL A 219 6.45 -15.41 -14.06
CA VAL A 219 6.37 -16.43 -13.01
C VAL A 219 7.70 -17.15 -12.84
N GLU A 220 8.37 -17.47 -13.94
CA GLU A 220 9.70 -18.11 -13.94
C GLU A 220 10.75 -17.16 -13.36
N LYS A 221 10.78 -15.90 -13.82
CA LYS A 221 11.67 -14.86 -13.27
C LYS A 221 11.46 -14.66 -11.77
N LEU A 222 10.19 -14.61 -11.33
CA LEU A 222 9.83 -14.46 -9.92
C LEU A 222 10.41 -15.58 -9.05
N VAL A 223 10.40 -16.82 -9.53
CA VAL A 223 10.99 -17.96 -8.79
C VAL A 223 12.49 -17.74 -8.60
N ASN A 224 13.17 -17.29 -9.65
CA ASN A 224 14.64 -17.18 -9.70
C ASN A 224 15.23 -16.03 -8.87
N PHE A 225 14.42 -15.06 -8.41
CA PHE A 225 14.91 -14.01 -7.52
C PHE A 225 15.26 -14.57 -6.13
N ASN A 226 16.55 -14.56 -5.77
CA ASN A 226 17.02 -14.93 -4.42
C ASN A 226 17.29 -13.70 -3.53
N GLU A 227 17.27 -12.51 -4.13
CA GLU A 227 17.47 -11.23 -3.45
C GLU A 227 16.25 -10.34 -3.65
N PRO A 228 16.03 -9.35 -2.76
CA PRO A 228 14.97 -8.35 -2.92
C PRO A 228 14.99 -7.72 -4.31
N ILE A 229 13.81 -7.67 -4.92
CA ILE A 229 13.61 -7.20 -6.28
C ILE A 229 13.83 -5.68 -6.30
N LYS A 230 14.53 -5.18 -7.31
CA LYS A 230 14.81 -3.75 -7.47
C LYS A 230 13.82 -3.11 -8.43
N ALA A 231 13.75 -1.79 -8.40
CA ALA A 231 12.89 -1.02 -9.32
C ALA A 231 13.21 -1.28 -10.80
N THR A 232 14.48 -1.52 -11.15
CA THR A 232 14.91 -1.87 -12.52
C THR A 232 14.32 -3.18 -12.99
N ASP A 233 14.27 -4.18 -12.11
CA ASP A 233 13.74 -5.52 -12.43
C ASP A 233 12.23 -5.44 -12.68
N LEU A 234 11.52 -4.60 -11.93
CA LEU A 234 10.08 -4.38 -12.16
C LEU A 234 9.79 -3.76 -13.53
N MET A 235 10.63 -2.84 -14.00
CA MET A 235 10.47 -2.27 -15.34
C MET A 235 10.64 -3.34 -16.41
N GLU A 236 11.53 -4.30 -16.21
CA GLU A 236 11.70 -5.44 -17.10
C GLU A 236 10.49 -6.38 -17.08
N LEU A 237 9.95 -6.68 -15.89
CA LEU A 237 8.83 -7.62 -15.73
C LEU A 237 7.52 -7.08 -16.32
N PHE A 238 7.26 -5.77 -16.20
CA PHE A 238 5.99 -5.17 -16.60
C PHE A 238 6.08 -4.30 -17.86
N GLY A 239 7.26 -3.82 -18.24
CA GLY A 239 7.46 -2.93 -19.39
C GLY A 239 7.03 -1.47 -19.17
N PHE A 240 6.63 -1.09 -17.95
CA PHE A 240 6.27 0.29 -17.60
C PHE A 240 6.53 0.59 -16.12
N GLY A 241 6.42 1.87 -15.75
CA GLY A 241 6.65 2.35 -14.39
C GLY A 241 5.65 1.78 -13.36
N ILE A 242 6.15 1.54 -12.15
CA ILE A 242 5.46 0.90 -11.02
C ILE A 242 4.14 1.62 -10.65
N ASP A 243 4.14 2.93 -10.85
CA ASP A 243 3.11 3.89 -10.51
C ASP A 243 1.71 3.58 -11.06
N SER A 244 1.62 2.87 -12.19
CA SER A 244 0.35 2.57 -12.85
C SER A 244 -0.21 1.17 -12.60
N LEU A 245 0.63 0.27 -12.06
CA LEU A 245 0.31 -1.14 -11.81
C LEU A 245 -0.82 -1.40 -10.80
N PRO A 246 -0.83 -0.78 -9.60
CA PRO A 246 -1.79 -1.15 -8.56
C PRO A 246 -3.24 -0.86 -8.98
N TRP A 247 -3.47 0.17 -9.80
CA TRP A 247 -4.81 0.63 -10.12
C TRP A 247 -5.60 -0.34 -10.96
N LYS A 248 -4.97 -0.92 -11.96
CA LYS A 248 -5.62 -1.95 -12.78
C LYS A 248 -5.90 -3.22 -11.98
N ALA A 249 -5.09 -3.52 -10.96
CA ALA A 249 -5.28 -4.69 -10.11
C ALA A 249 -6.38 -4.47 -9.05
N ILE A 250 -6.45 -3.26 -8.50
CA ILE A 250 -7.41 -2.85 -7.47
C ILE A 250 -8.83 -2.74 -8.04
N LEU A 251 -8.98 -2.29 -9.29
CA LEU A 251 -10.26 -2.21 -9.97
C LEU A 251 -10.70 -3.60 -10.47
N HIS A 252 -11.95 -3.98 -10.23
CA HIS A 252 -12.55 -5.19 -10.78
C HIS A 252 -12.92 -5.00 -12.26
N ASP A 253 -13.08 -6.09 -13.02
CA ASP A 253 -13.59 -6.10 -14.40
C ASP A 253 -14.96 -5.40 -14.59
N SER A 254 -15.61 -5.02 -13.48
CA SER A 254 -16.91 -4.36 -13.43
C SER A 254 -16.85 -2.92 -12.90
N GLU A 255 -15.69 -2.25 -12.96
CA GLU A 255 -15.46 -0.86 -12.48
C GLU A 255 -15.70 -0.64 -10.97
N LYS A 256 -16.01 -1.71 -10.22
CA LYS A 256 -16.18 -1.66 -8.76
C LYS A 256 -14.86 -1.87 -8.05
N LEU A 257 -14.69 -1.12 -6.98
CA LEU A 257 -13.54 -1.24 -6.09
C LEU A 257 -13.58 -2.57 -5.33
N ARG A 258 -12.46 -3.30 -5.28
CA ARG A 258 -12.33 -4.47 -4.41
C ARG A 258 -12.30 -4.02 -2.95
N LYS A 259 -12.87 -4.82 -2.04
CA LYS A 259 -12.72 -4.56 -0.60
C LYS A 259 -11.28 -4.80 -0.17
N THR A 260 -10.78 -3.96 0.72
CA THR A 260 -9.43 -4.06 1.30
C THR A 260 -9.20 -5.43 1.93
N THR A 261 -10.20 -5.98 2.62
CA THR A 261 -10.12 -7.33 3.21
C THR A 261 -9.81 -8.39 2.17
N ASP A 262 -10.51 -8.36 1.04
CA ASP A 262 -10.39 -9.35 -0.03
C ASP A 262 -9.02 -9.22 -0.72
N VAL A 263 -8.52 -7.99 -0.87
CA VAL A 263 -7.18 -7.74 -1.40
C VAL A 263 -6.10 -8.26 -0.45
N ILE A 264 -6.20 -7.95 0.84
CA ILE A 264 -5.25 -8.45 1.85
C ILE A 264 -5.27 -9.98 1.89
N ASP A 265 -6.45 -10.59 1.87
CA ASP A 265 -6.58 -12.04 1.91
C ASP A 265 -5.98 -12.68 0.67
N THR A 266 -6.27 -12.16 -0.53
CA THR A 266 -5.66 -12.67 -1.78
C THR A 266 -4.14 -12.48 -1.81
N ILE A 267 -3.59 -11.37 -1.31
CA ILE A 267 -2.13 -11.22 -1.18
C ILE A 267 -1.56 -12.23 -0.20
N LYS A 268 -2.24 -12.50 0.92
CA LYS A 268 -1.83 -13.53 1.88
C LYS A 268 -1.87 -14.94 1.29
N GLU A 269 -2.80 -15.19 0.38
CA GLU A 269 -2.82 -16.43 -0.40
C GLU A 269 -1.59 -16.51 -1.32
N GLU A 270 -1.25 -15.44 -2.03
CA GLU A 270 -0.04 -15.43 -2.88
C GLU A 270 1.25 -15.54 -2.07
N LEU A 271 1.34 -14.96 -0.88
CA LEU A 271 2.46 -15.19 0.05
C LEU A 271 2.63 -16.68 0.34
N ALA A 272 1.51 -17.37 0.49
CA ALA A 272 1.51 -18.77 0.80
C ALA A 272 1.89 -19.64 -0.41
N THR A 273 1.46 -19.25 -1.61
CA THR A 273 1.95 -19.80 -2.89
C THR A 273 3.47 -19.64 -3.01
N ILE A 274 3.99 -18.43 -2.77
CA ILE A 274 5.44 -18.16 -2.86
C ILE A 274 6.23 -18.94 -1.80
N LYS A 275 5.71 -19.06 -0.59
CA LYS A 275 6.34 -19.91 0.44
C LYS A 275 6.36 -21.38 0.02
N ALA A 276 5.35 -21.82 -0.71
CA ALA A 276 5.24 -23.21 -1.12
C ALA A 276 6.21 -23.62 -2.23
N ILE A 277 6.64 -22.67 -3.06
CA ILE A 277 7.65 -22.90 -4.09
C ILE A 277 9.09 -22.75 -3.55
N ASN A 278 9.29 -22.11 -2.39
CA ASN A 278 10.62 -21.97 -1.80
C ASN A 278 11.13 -23.34 -1.33
N LYS A 279 12.42 -23.61 -1.53
CA LYS A 279 13.01 -24.92 -1.17
C LYS A 279 12.92 -25.16 0.33
N LEU A 280 12.27 -26.24 0.72
CA LEU A 280 12.27 -26.74 2.10
C LEU A 280 13.46 -27.69 2.31
N PRO A 281 13.87 -27.94 3.57
CA PRO A 281 14.85 -28.98 3.86
C PRO A 281 14.40 -30.35 3.32
N ASP A 282 15.37 -31.17 2.92
CA ASP A 282 15.09 -32.52 2.40
C ASP A 282 14.44 -33.36 3.49
N SER A 283 13.44 -34.16 3.12
CA SER A 283 12.68 -34.97 4.08
C SER A 283 13.55 -35.92 4.92
N GLU A 284 14.67 -36.39 4.37
CA GLU A 284 15.66 -37.24 5.06
C GLU A 284 16.44 -36.51 6.15
N SER A 285 16.52 -35.17 6.07
CA SER A 285 17.21 -34.32 7.04
C SER A 285 16.32 -33.85 8.19
N LEU A 286 15.04 -34.24 8.19
CA LEU A 286 14.08 -33.81 9.20
C LEU A 286 14.43 -34.37 10.58
N ASN A 287 14.48 -33.46 11.55
CA ASN A 287 14.50 -33.78 12.97
C ASN A 287 13.34 -33.04 13.68
N PRO A 288 12.98 -33.36 14.93
CA PRO A 288 11.85 -32.74 15.61
C PRO A 288 11.92 -31.21 15.66
N LYS A 289 13.13 -30.63 15.81
CA LYS A 289 13.33 -29.18 15.83
C LYS A 289 13.02 -28.54 14.47
N ILE A 290 13.53 -29.12 13.39
CA ILE A 290 13.25 -28.65 12.01
C ILE A 290 11.77 -28.83 11.68
N ALA A 291 11.16 -29.95 12.09
CA ALA A 291 9.73 -30.20 11.87
C ALA A 291 8.83 -29.19 12.61
N LEU A 292 9.19 -28.83 13.84
CA LEU A 292 8.50 -27.80 14.61
C LEU A 292 8.60 -26.44 13.91
N ASP A 293 9.80 -26.04 13.48
CA ASP A 293 10.01 -24.79 12.75
C ASP A 293 9.24 -24.75 11.43
N LEU A 294 9.27 -25.84 10.66
CA LEU A 294 8.55 -26.00 9.39
C LEU A 294 7.03 -25.82 9.55
N LEU A 295 6.45 -26.33 10.65
CA LEU A 295 5.03 -26.18 10.95
C LEU A 295 4.70 -24.86 11.67
N GLY A 296 5.72 -24.11 12.08
CA GLY A 296 5.60 -22.81 12.75
C GLY A 296 5.30 -22.92 14.24
N PHE A 297 5.96 -23.85 14.93
CA PHE A 297 5.86 -24.05 16.37
C PHE A 297 7.23 -23.92 17.03
N GLU A 298 7.29 -23.31 18.21
CA GLU A 298 8.52 -23.26 19.03
C GLU A 298 8.69 -24.53 19.88
N ALA A 299 7.58 -25.19 20.22
CA ALA A 299 7.51 -26.40 21.01
C ALA A 299 6.33 -27.27 20.55
N ILE A 300 6.30 -28.54 20.98
CA ILE A 300 5.22 -29.46 20.65
C ILE A 300 3.87 -28.88 21.14
N PRO A 301 2.93 -28.58 20.23
CA PRO A 301 1.68 -27.93 20.59
C PRO A 301 0.69 -28.95 21.18
N ALA A 302 -0.37 -28.48 21.84
CA ALA A 302 -1.41 -29.34 22.40
C ALA A 302 -2.06 -30.27 21.33
N PRO A 303 -2.59 -31.44 21.75
CA PRO A 303 -3.27 -32.36 20.85
C PRO A 303 -4.34 -31.66 19.99
N GLY A 304 -4.38 -31.97 18.70
CA GLY A 304 -5.31 -31.38 17.74
C GLY A 304 -4.93 -29.97 17.23
N VAL A 305 -4.02 -29.23 17.88
CA VAL A 305 -3.47 -27.98 17.30
C VAL A 305 -2.55 -28.31 16.12
N LEU A 306 -1.69 -29.33 16.28
CA LEU A 306 -0.80 -29.83 15.23
C LEU A 306 -1.57 -30.24 13.96
N SER A 307 -2.61 -31.07 14.12
CA SER A 307 -3.44 -31.54 12.99
C SER A 307 -4.17 -30.38 12.29
N ARG A 308 -4.69 -29.41 13.04
CA ARG A 308 -5.33 -28.21 12.46
C ARG A 308 -4.34 -27.38 11.64
N ARG A 309 -3.11 -27.20 12.14
CA ARG A 309 -2.05 -26.47 11.44
C ARG A 309 -1.61 -27.19 10.17
N TYR A 310 -1.37 -28.50 10.25
CA TYR A 310 -1.05 -29.33 9.09
C TYR A 310 -2.14 -29.25 8.02
N LYS A 311 -3.41 -29.46 8.37
CA LYS A 311 -4.53 -29.36 7.40
C LYS A 311 -4.57 -28.00 6.70
N ARG A 312 -4.30 -26.91 7.45
CA ARG A 312 -4.22 -25.56 6.88
C ARG A 312 -3.06 -25.44 5.90
N LEU A 313 -1.86 -25.89 6.26
CA LEU A 313 -0.68 -25.86 5.39
C LEU A 313 -0.88 -26.74 4.17
N ALA A 314 -1.38 -27.96 4.33
CA ALA A 314 -1.65 -28.89 3.24
C ALA A 314 -2.63 -28.32 2.21
N ARG A 315 -3.72 -27.68 2.67
CA ARG A 315 -4.68 -27.02 1.76
C ARG A 315 -4.05 -25.85 1.00
N ILE A 316 -3.14 -25.13 1.64
CA ILE A 316 -2.47 -23.95 1.08
C ILE A 316 -1.38 -24.36 0.09
N MET A 317 -0.59 -25.37 0.43
CA MET A 317 0.59 -25.82 -0.29
C MET A 317 0.29 -27.00 -1.21
N HIS A 318 -0.98 -27.33 -1.42
CA HIS A 318 -1.36 -28.46 -2.26
C HIS A 318 -0.85 -28.23 -3.70
N PRO A 319 -0.19 -29.22 -4.33
CA PRO A 319 0.31 -29.10 -5.69
C PRO A 319 -0.76 -28.65 -6.68
N ASP A 320 -1.99 -29.20 -6.62
CA ASP A 320 -3.08 -28.81 -7.51
C ASP A 320 -3.43 -27.32 -7.46
N ARG A 321 -3.37 -26.71 -6.26
CA ARG A 321 -3.64 -25.28 -6.11
C ARG A 321 -2.59 -24.47 -6.86
N ILE A 322 -1.33 -24.86 -6.75
CA ILE A 322 -0.18 -24.15 -7.32
C ILE A 322 -0.09 -24.40 -8.84
N ALA A 323 -0.46 -25.60 -9.31
CA ALA A 323 -0.51 -25.94 -10.73
C ALA A 323 -1.39 -24.97 -11.51
N SER A 324 -2.52 -24.53 -10.93
CA SER A 324 -3.41 -23.58 -11.59
C SER A 324 -2.79 -22.21 -11.88
N LYS A 325 -1.67 -21.87 -11.25
CA LYS A 325 -0.95 -20.59 -11.41
C LYS A 325 0.04 -20.58 -12.58
N GLY A 326 0.27 -21.73 -13.23
CA GLY A 326 1.15 -21.81 -14.41
C GLY A 326 2.64 -21.76 -14.08
N PHE A 327 3.06 -22.31 -12.94
CA PHE A 327 4.49 -22.44 -12.62
C PHE A 327 5.18 -23.47 -13.54
N PRO A 328 6.50 -23.32 -13.81
CA PRO A 328 7.28 -24.29 -14.57
C PRO A 328 7.28 -25.69 -13.94
N THR A 329 7.51 -26.72 -14.75
CA THR A 329 7.49 -28.13 -14.33
C THR A 329 8.48 -28.42 -13.21
N GLU A 330 9.67 -27.81 -13.26
CA GLU A 330 10.72 -27.96 -12.25
C GLU A 330 10.25 -27.42 -10.89
N VAL A 331 9.56 -26.28 -10.90
CA VAL A 331 8.96 -25.67 -9.70
C VAL A 331 7.84 -26.55 -9.16
N MET A 332 7.04 -27.16 -10.04
CA MET A 332 6.00 -28.10 -9.63
C MET A 332 6.56 -29.37 -8.99
N GLN A 333 7.71 -29.86 -9.46
CA GLN A 333 8.41 -30.96 -8.79
C GLN A 333 8.83 -30.56 -7.37
N GLN A 334 9.44 -29.38 -7.23
CA GLN A 334 9.83 -28.83 -5.93
C GLN A 334 8.63 -28.64 -4.98
N VAL A 335 7.48 -28.20 -5.48
CA VAL A 335 6.24 -28.09 -4.71
C VAL A 335 5.77 -29.45 -4.20
N ASN A 336 5.83 -30.50 -5.05
CA ASN A 336 5.48 -31.85 -4.64
C ASN A 336 6.42 -32.37 -3.53
N ASP A 337 7.72 -32.12 -3.67
CA ASP A 337 8.72 -32.51 -2.68
C ASP A 337 8.52 -31.74 -1.37
N ASN A 338 8.28 -30.43 -1.43
CA ASN A 338 7.93 -29.61 -0.29
C ASN A 338 6.67 -30.11 0.43
N PHE A 339 5.64 -30.51 -0.31
CA PHE A 339 4.41 -31.06 0.25
C PHE A 339 4.67 -32.40 0.98
N ARG A 340 5.51 -33.26 0.40
CA ARG A 340 5.97 -34.50 1.05
C ARG A 340 6.76 -34.22 2.34
N THR A 341 7.67 -33.23 2.32
CA THR A 341 8.41 -32.79 3.51
C THR A 341 7.47 -32.32 4.62
N ILE A 342 6.44 -31.54 4.31
CA ILE A 342 5.46 -31.10 5.32
C ILE A 342 4.67 -32.27 5.91
N LYS A 343 4.30 -33.24 5.06
CA LYS A 343 3.62 -34.46 5.52
C LYS A 343 4.54 -35.28 6.44
N ALA A 344 5.80 -35.48 6.06
CA ALA A 344 6.79 -36.18 6.88
C ALA A 344 7.04 -35.48 8.22
N ALA A 345 7.15 -34.15 8.23
CA ALA A 345 7.29 -33.36 9.46
C ALA A 345 6.10 -33.52 10.41
N TYR A 346 4.88 -33.56 9.87
CA TYR A 346 3.67 -33.83 10.65
C TYR A 346 3.66 -35.25 11.24
N GLU A 347 4.00 -36.26 10.44
CA GLU A 347 4.05 -37.66 10.89
C GLU A 347 5.10 -37.85 11.99
N LEU A 348 6.28 -37.23 11.84
CA LEU A 348 7.35 -37.25 12.84
C LEU A 348 6.86 -36.71 14.20
N LEU A 349 6.24 -35.52 14.22
CA LEU A 349 5.77 -34.89 15.46
C LEU A 349 4.51 -35.53 16.04
N LYS A 350 3.77 -36.32 15.26
CA LYS A 350 2.57 -37.03 15.73
C LYS A 350 2.95 -38.23 16.61
N VAL A 351 4.05 -38.93 16.29
CA VAL A 351 4.52 -40.08 17.07
C VAL A 351 4.87 -39.68 18.50
N ASP A 352 5.45 -38.50 18.70
CA ASP A 352 5.81 -37.99 20.03
C ASP A 352 4.61 -37.59 20.92
N GLN A 353 3.39 -37.57 20.37
CA GLN A 353 2.16 -37.26 21.11
C GLN A 353 1.37 -38.50 21.55
N GLU A 354 1.71 -39.67 21.02
CA GLU A 354 1.12 -40.97 21.36
C GLU A 354 2.00 -41.69 22.40
#